data_AF-A0A3C0G4I0-F1
#
_entry.id   AF-A0A3C0G4I0-F1
#
_cell.length_a   1.000
_cell.length_b   1.000
_cell.length_c   1.000
_cell.angle_alpha   90.00
_cell.angle_beta   90.00
_cell.angle_gamma   90.00
#
_symmetry.space_group_name_H-M   'P 1'
#
loop_
_entity.id
_entity.type
_entity.pdbx_description
1 polymer ?
#
loop_
_entity_poly.entity_id
_entity_poly.type
_entity_poly.pdbx_seq_one_letter_code
_entity_poly.pdbx_strand_id
1 'polypeptide(L)'
;MKLHRNLVFAVIDALNLIFNENEYADKVVQKVLKFDKRWGSRDRGFIAETTYEMVRYKRLYTEIAEVKAPFSRPDLFRMWAVWAVLKGIKLPDWKQIEPTPERRIKGKFDELSQIRKFREAVPDWIDELGEKALGDKLWTEELAKLNEPAEVILRTNTLKTDKETLRKALLDENIVAEPIRGYPS
;
A
#
# COMPACT_ATOMS: atom_id res chain seq x y z
N MET A 1 6.90 14.05 9.26
CA MET A 1 5.45 14.12 8.95
C MET A 1 4.67 14.22 10.26
N LYS A 2 3.70 15.14 10.39
CA LYS A 2 2.84 15.24 11.58
C LYS A 2 1.55 14.46 11.31
N LEU A 3 1.23 13.49 12.16
CA LEU A 3 0.01 12.69 12.01
C LEU A 3 -1.20 13.47 12.51
N HIS A 4 -2.18 13.66 11.64
CA HIS A 4 -3.45 14.27 11.99
C HIS A 4 -4.47 13.17 12.32
N ARG A 5 -5.15 13.32 13.46
CA ARG A 5 -6.05 12.29 14.00
C ARG A 5 -7.18 11.94 13.04
N ASN A 6 -7.79 12.93 12.40
CA ASN A 6 -8.85 12.69 11.43
C ASN A 6 -8.39 11.83 10.23
N LEU A 7 -7.17 12.02 9.74
CA LEU A 7 -6.62 11.25 8.61
C LEU A 7 -6.40 9.79 8.99
N VAL A 8 -5.83 9.53 10.17
CA VAL A 8 -5.63 8.16 10.64
C VAL A 8 -6.96 7.46 10.86
N PHE A 9 -7.97 8.15 11.43
CA PHE A 9 -9.30 7.57 11.57
C PHE A 9 -9.94 7.23 10.22
N ALA A 10 -9.77 8.08 9.21
CA ALA A 10 -10.23 7.79 7.85
C ALA A 10 -9.56 6.53 7.27
N VAL A 11 -8.26 6.33 7.52
CA VAL A 11 -7.56 5.10 7.15
C VAL A 11 -8.15 3.90 7.91
N ILE A 12 -8.33 3.98 9.22
CA ILE A 12 -8.91 2.87 10.02
C ILE A 12 -10.31 2.49 9.54
N ASP A 13 -11.17 3.48 9.27
CA ASP A 13 -12.52 3.23 8.77
C ASP A 13 -12.46 2.60 7.36
N ALA A 14 -11.53 3.03 6.50
CA ALA A 14 -11.30 2.39 5.19
C ALA A 14 -10.87 0.92 5.35
N LEU A 15 -9.95 0.63 6.27
CA LEU A 15 -9.48 -0.74 6.52
C LEU A 15 -10.60 -1.64 7.02
N ASN A 16 -11.52 -1.13 7.84
CA ASN A 16 -12.68 -1.91 8.27
C ASN A 16 -13.54 -2.34 7.07
N LEU A 17 -13.86 -1.40 6.17
CA LEU A 17 -14.65 -1.69 4.96
C LEU A 17 -13.97 -2.71 4.06
N ILE A 18 -12.64 -2.61 3.90
CA ILE A 18 -11.90 -3.53 3.01
C ILE A 18 -11.71 -4.90 3.67
N PHE A 19 -11.30 -4.94 4.94
CA PHE A 19 -10.87 -6.19 5.58
C PHE A 19 -12.00 -7.02 6.18
N ASN A 20 -13.07 -6.37 6.64
CA ASN A 20 -14.21 -7.05 7.26
C ASN A 20 -15.42 -7.11 6.31
N GLU A 21 -15.73 -6.00 5.62
CA GLU A 21 -16.91 -5.93 4.73
C GLU A 21 -16.61 -6.37 3.28
N ASN A 22 -15.36 -6.71 2.97
CA ASN A 22 -14.90 -7.15 1.64
C ASN A 22 -15.21 -6.13 0.51
N GLU A 23 -15.28 -4.83 0.83
CA GLU A 23 -15.39 -3.79 -0.20
C GLU A 23 -14.07 -3.64 -0.98
N TYR A 24 -14.16 -3.34 -2.28
CA TYR A 24 -12.98 -3.10 -3.11
C TYR A 24 -12.22 -1.84 -2.66
N ALA A 25 -10.90 -1.95 -2.52
CA ALA A 25 -10.04 -0.88 -2.02
C ALA A 25 -10.14 0.41 -2.85
N ASP A 26 -10.24 0.33 -4.18
CA ASP A 26 -10.39 1.50 -5.05
C ASP A 26 -11.70 2.25 -4.77
N LYS A 27 -12.81 1.52 -4.56
CA LYS A 27 -14.11 2.10 -4.25
C LYS A 27 -14.14 2.73 -2.87
N VAL A 28 -13.55 2.05 -1.88
CA VAL A 28 -13.46 2.55 -0.51
C VAL A 28 -12.64 3.84 -0.46
N VAL A 29 -11.45 3.87 -1.08
CA VAL A 29 -10.61 5.08 -1.11
C VAL A 29 -11.37 6.23 -1.77
N GLN A 30 -12.05 6.00 -2.92
CA GLN A 30 -12.88 7.03 -3.56
C GLN A 30 -14.00 7.55 -2.65
N LYS A 31 -14.68 6.65 -1.93
CA LYS A 31 -15.77 6.98 -1.00
C LYS A 31 -15.26 7.82 0.18
N VAL A 32 -14.15 7.38 0.80
CA VAL A 32 -13.52 8.07 1.93
C VAL A 32 -13.04 9.46 1.52
N LEU A 33 -12.32 9.59 0.40
CA LEU A 33 -11.82 10.89 -0.08
C LEU A 33 -12.94 11.89 -0.45
N LYS A 34 -14.15 11.41 -0.73
CA LYS A 34 -15.33 12.27 -0.97
C LYS A 34 -16.03 12.72 0.31
N PHE A 35 -15.78 12.03 1.43
CA PHE A 35 -16.45 12.30 2.71
C PHE A 35 -16.13 13.69 3.26
N ASP A 36 -14.84 14.07 3.28
CA ASP A 36 -14.41 15.39 3.72
C ASP A 36 -13.75 16.17 2.57
N LYS A 37 -14.45 17.20 2.10
CA LYS A 37 -13.98 18.08 1.02
C LYS A 37 -12.83 18.99 1.46
N ARG A 38 -12.59 19.16 2.77
CA ARG A 38 -11.56 20.05 3.31
C ARG A 38 -10.14 19.47 3.20
N TRP A 39 -10.01 18.16 2.98
CA TRP A 39 -8.72 17.53 2.79
C TRP A 39 -8.02 18.02 1.53
N GLY A 40 -6.83 18.58 1.71
CA GLY A 40 -5.97 19.02 0.62
C GLY A 40 -5.27 17.85 -0.08
N SER A 41 -4.49 18.14 -1.13
CA SER A 41 -3.76 17.12 -1.91
C SER A 41 -2.89 16.22 -1.03
N ARG A 42 -2.13 16.79 -0.07
CA ARG A 42 -1.27 16.03 0.85
C ARG A 42 -2.05 15.08 1.76
N ASP A 43 -3.17 15.53 2.30
CA ASP A 43 -4.02 14.72 3.17
C ASP A 43 -4.64 13.53 2.42
N ARG A 44 -5.08 13.79 1.18
CA ARG A 44 -5.63 12.77 0.28
C ARG A 44 -4.58 11.74 -0.11
N GLY A 45 -3.37 12.20 -0.43
CA GLY A 45 -2.21 11.34 -0.69
C GLY A 45 -1.93 10.42 0.50
N PHE A 46 -1.83 10.98 1.70
CA PHE A 46 -1.62 10.20 2.92
C PHE A 46 -2.68 9.11 3.13
N ILE A 47 -3.97 9.43 2.99
CA ILE A 47 -5.05 8.45 3.17
C ILE A 47 -4.93 7.34 2.13
N ALA A 48 -4.81 7.69 0.85
CA ALA A 48 -4.76 6.70 -0.23
C ALA A 48 -3.52 5.80 -0.12
N GLU A 49 -2.34 6.39 0.00
CA GLU A 49 -1.06 5.67 0.11
C GLU A 49 -1.05 4.74 1.31
N THR A 50 -1.45 5.24 2.48
CA THR A 50 -1.47 4.42 3.71
C THR A 50 -2.49 3.29 3.59
N THR A 51 -3.69 3.54 3.05
CA THR A 51 -4.69 2.47 2.87
C THR A 51 -4.18 1.39 1.91
N TYR A 52 -3.58 1.75 0.77
CA TYR A 52 -3.04 0.76 -0.17
C TYR A 52 -1.85 -0.01 0.42
N GLU A 53 -0.95 0.65 1.15
CA GLU A 53 0.17 0.00 1.83
C GLU A 53 -0.33 -1.04 2.86
N MET A 54 -1.34 -0.67 3.66
CA MET A 54 -1.95 -1.55 4.65
C MET A 54 -2.64 -2.75 4.00
N VAL A 55 -3.28 -2.57 2.84
CA VAL A 55 -3.87 -3.67 2.05
C VAL A 55 -2.77 -4.57 1.49
N ARG A 56 -1.73 -3.99 0.89
CA ARG A 56 -0.57 -4.70 0.31
C ARG A 56 0.09 -5.61 1.35
N TYR A 57 0.42 -5.06 2.52
CA TYR A 57 1.11 -5.78 3.58
C TYR A 57 0.18 -6.33 4.68
N LYS A 58 -1.11 -6.54 4.36
CA LYS A 58 -2.11 -7.01 5.33
C LYS A 58 -1.63 -8.24 6.09
N ARG A 59 -1.11 -9.26 5.38
CA ARG A 59 -0.65 -10.52 5.99
C ARG A 59 0.48 -10.27 6.99
N LEU A 60 1.51 -9.53 6.58
CA LEU A 60 2.67 -9.20 7.40
C LEU A 60 2.26 -8.43 8.67
N TYR A 61 1.46 -7.38 8.52
CA TYR A 61 1.05 -6.54 9.65
C TYR A 61 0.12 -7.27 10.61
N THR A 62 -0.74 -8.15 10.09
CA THR A 62 -1.60 -9.02 10.92
C THR A 62 -0.75 -9.95 11.80
N GLU A 63 0.28 -10.57 11.22
CA GLU A 63 1.17 -11.50 11.93
C GLU A 63 2.03 -10.80 13.01
N ILE A 64 2.57 -9.62 12.67
CA ILE A 64 3.33 -8.81 13.62
C ILE A 64 2.44 -8.34 14.77
N ALA A 65 1.23 -7.87 14.46
CA ALA A 65 0.27 -7.38 15.44
C ALA A 65 -0.40 -8.49 16.26
N GLU A 66 -0.25 -9.77 15.88
CA GLU A 66 -0.89 -10.93 16.53
C GLU A 66 -2.42 -10.85 16.58
N VAL A 67 -3.02 -10.26 15.55
CA VAL A 67 -4.47 -10.12 15.43
C VAL A 67 -5.02 -11.11 14.41
N LYS A 68 -6.32 -11.40 14.48
CA LYS A 68 -7.00 -12.30 13.52
C LYS A 68 -8.31 -11.69 13.06
N ALA A 69 -8.71 -12.00 11.83
CA ALA A 69 -10.01 -11.60 11.32
C ALA A 69 -11.13 -12.38 12.04
N PRO A 70 -12.32 -11.78 12.23
CA PRO A 70 -12.68 -10.40 11.90
C PRO A 70 -11.97 -9.39 12.80
N PHE A 71 -11.52 -8.27 12.24
CA PHE A 71 -10.72 -7.30 12.96
C PHE A 71 -11.60 -6.32 13.74
N SER A 72 -11.37 -6.19 15.05
CA SER A 72 -11.98 -5.11 15.82
C SER A 72 -11.30 -3.76 15.51
N ARG A 73 -11.94 -2.65 15.88
CA ARG A 73 -11.33 -1.31 15.70
C ARG A 73 -9.96 -1.19 16.40
N PRO A 74 -9.78 -1.68 17.65
CA PRO A 74 -8.45 -1.77 18.26
C PRO A 74 -7.44 -2.59 17.45
N ASP A 75 -7.85 -3.72 16.86
CA ASP A 75 -6.95 -4.55 16.04
C ASP A 75 -6.44 -3.77 14.82
N LEU A 76 -7.32 -3.03 14.15
CA LEU A 76 -6.94 -2.17 13.03
C LEU A 76 -5.95 -1.06 13.46
N PHE A 77 -6.14 -0.48 14.66
CA PHE A 77 -5.18 0.47 15.22
C PHE A 77 -3.84 -0.19 15.54
N ARG A 78 -3.81 -1.43 16.05
CA ARG A 78 -2.56 -2.18 16.27
C ARG A 78 -1.83 -2.44 14.95
N MET A 79 -2.54 -2.89 13.91
CA MET A 79 -1.95 -3.08 12.58
C MET A 79 -1.39 -1.76 12.02
N TRP A 80 -2.13 -0.66 12.15
CA TRP A 80 -1.66 0.66 11.71
C TRP A 80 -0.45 1.13 12.54
N ALA A 81 -0.41 0.84 13.85
CA ALA A 81 0.73 1.16 14.70
C ALA A 81 1.99 0.38 14.28
N VAL A 82 1.84 -0.88 13.86
CA VAL A 82 2.95 -1.66 13.24
C VAL A 82 3.50 -0.93 12.03
N TRP A 83 2.65 -0.53 11.08
CA TRP A 83 3.07 0.25 9.91
C TRP A 83 3.81 1.53 10.31
N ALA A 84 3.25 2.31 11.26
CA ALA A 84 3.85 3.57 11.69
C ALA A 84 5.24 3.36 12.31
N VAL A 85 5.40 2.35 13.17
CA VAL A 85 6.70 1.99 13.79
C VAL A 85 7.72 1.56 12.74
N LEU A 86 7.32 0.75 11.76
CA LEU A 86 8.21 0.29 10.69
C LEU A 86 8.62 1.44 9.75
N LYS A 87 7.75 2.43 9.54
CA LYS A 87 8.09 3.68 8.82
C LYS A 87 8.90 4.68 9.66
N GLY A 88 9.25 4.35 10.91
CA GLY A 88 9.97 5.24 11.82
C GLY A 88 9.17 6.46 12.26
N ILE A 89 7.83 6.39 12.18
CA ILE A 89 6.93 7.47 12.58
C ILE A 89 6.65 7.36 14.07
N LYS A 90 6.92 8.43 14.82
CA LYS A 90 6.60 8.50 16.24
C LYS A 90 5.09 8.37 16.45
N LEU A 91 4.68 7.38 17.24
CA LEU A 91 3.28 7.18 17.57
C LEU A 91 2.75 8.35 18.42
N PRO A 92 1.55 8.89 18.09
CA PRO A 92 0.93 9.91 18.90
C PRO A 92 0.31 9.30 20.17
N ASP A 93 0.21 10.11 21.23
CA ASP A 93 -0.41 9.72 22.50
C ASP A 93 -1.94 9.81 22.39
N TRP A 94 -2.56 8.81 21.75
CA TRP A 94 -4.00 8.70 21.59
C TRP A 94 -4.52 7.49 22.35
N LYS A 95 -5.70 7.62 22.98
CA LYS A 95 -6.35 6.53 23.74
C LYS A 95 -6.62 5.26 22.91
N GLN A 96 -6.72 5.40 21.58
CA GLN A 96 -6.95 4.29 20.65
C GLN A 96 -5.68 3.48 20.34
N ILE A 97 -4.50 4.05 20.62
CA ILE A 97 -3.22 3.39 20.39
C ILE A 97 -2.78 2.80 21.72
N GLU A 98 -2.83 1.48 21.81
CA GLU A 98 -2.31 0.76 22.96
C GLU A 98 -0.78 0.90 23.07
N PRO A 99 -0.19 0.72 24.26
CA PRO A 99 1.26 0.67 24.43
C PRO A 99 1.88 -0.32 23.45
N THR A 100 2.62 0.21 22.49
CA THR A 100 3.11 -0.55 21.34
C THR A 100 4.61 -0.84 21.55
N PRO A 101 5.02 -2.10 21.80
CA PRO A 101 6.40 -2.44 22.06
C PRO A 101 7.23 -2.40 20.75
N GLU A 102 7.80 -1.24 20.42
CA GLU A 102 8.55 -1.01 19.17
C GLU A 102 9.65 -2.06 18.93
N ARG A 103 10.39 -2.45 19.98
CA ARG A 103 11.44 -3.48 19.90
C ARG A 103 10.88 -4.84 19.46
N ARG A 104 9.70 -5.22 19.97
CA ARG A 104 9.05 -6.49 19.60
C ARG A 104 8.60 -6.46 18.13
N ILE A 105 8.06 -5.34 17.68
CA ILE A 105 7.64 -5.14 16.28
C ILE A 105 8.82 -5.29 15.34
N LYS A 106 9.93 -4.61 15.63
CA LYS A 106 11.15 -4.69 14.81
C LYS A 106 11.72 -6.11 14.79
N GLY A 107 11.82 -6.77 15.94
CA GLY A 107 12.30 -8.14 16.01
C GLY A 107 11.44 -9.13 15.21
N LYS A 108 10.11 -9.01 15.28
CA LYS A 108 9.20 -9.82 14.45
C LYS A 108 9.33 -9.50 12.97
N PHE A 109 9.48 -8.23 12.62
CA PHE A 109 9.68 -7.83 11.24
C PHE A 109 10.97 -8.43 10.67
N ASP A 110 12.06 -8.42 11.43
CA ASP A 110 13.34 -9.01 11.01
C ASP A 110 13.21 -10.52 10.76
N GLU A 111 12.50 -11.24 11.64
CA GLU A 111 12.21 -12.67 11.50
C GLU A 111 11.33 -12.96 10.27
N LEU A 112 10.18 -12.29 10.16
CA LEU A 112 9.21 -12.53 9.09
C LEU A 112 9.72 -12.08 7.72
N SER A 113 10.62 -11.09 7.68
CA SER A 113 11.25 -10.63 6.43
C SER A 113 12.19 -11.67 5.83
N GLN A 114 12.64 -12.67 6.59
CA GLN A 114 13.40 -13.80 6.03
C GLN A 114 12.52 -14.82 5.30
N ILE A 115 11.20 -14.75 5.50
CA ILE A 115 10.25 -15.71 4.95
C ILE A 115 9.50 -15.04 3.80
N ARG A 116 9.76 -15.48 2.56
CA ARG A 116 9.24 -14.88 1.31
C ARG A 116 7.76 -14.51 1.37
N LYS A 117 6.88 -15.46 1.67
CA LYS A 117 5.43 -15.24 1.76
C LYS A 117 4.98 -14.18 2.77
N PHE A 118 5.73 -13.97 3.85
CA PHE A 118 5.43 -12.91 4.82
C PHE A 118 6.02 -11.59 4.38
N ARG A 119 7.29 -11.58 3.94
CA ARG A 119 7.96 -10.40 3.38
C ARG A 119 7.14 -9.77 2.25
N GLU A 120 6.66 -10.60 1.33
CA GLU A 120 5.89 -10.19 0.15
C GLU A 120 4.36 -10.20 0.39
N ALA A 121 3.94 -10.54 1.61
CA ALA A 121 2.54 -10.55 2.09
C ALA A 121 1.51 -11.33 1.24
N VAL A 122 1.94 -12.38 0.54
CA VAL A 122 1.06 -13.26 -0.24
C VAL A 122 0.57 -14.47 0.57
N PRO A 123 -0.62 -15.06 0.29
CA PRO A 123 -1.08 -16.32 0.87
C PRO A 123 -0.18 -17.53 0.54
N ASP A 124 -0.23 -18.57 1.38
CA ASP A 124 0.59 -19.78 1.21
C ASP A 124 0.37 -20.44 -0.16
N TRP A 125 -0.89 -20.58 -0.57
CA TRP A 125 -1.23 -21.23 -1.85
C TRP A 125 -0.72 -20.46 -3.08
N ILE A 126 -0.60 -19.13 -3.01
CA ILE A 126 -0.02 -18.32 -4.09
C ILE A 126 1.49 -18.54 -4.14
N ASP A 127 2.13 -18.55 -2.97
CA ASP A 127 3.56 -18.73 -2.86
C ASP A 127 4.00 -20.11 -3.39
N GLU A 128 3.31 -21.17 -2.95
CA GLU A 128 3.55 -22.54 -3.40
C GLU A 128 3.29 -22.74 -4.90
N LEU A 129 2.22 -22.12 -5.43
CA LEU A 129 1.89 -22.20 -6.84
C LEU A 129 2.93 -21.50 -7.71
N GLY A 130 3.36 -20.29 -7.31
CA GLY A 130 4.35 -19.51 -8.03
C GLY A 130 5.72 -20.20 -8.06
N GLU A 131 6.17 -20.71 -6.91
CA GLU A 131 7.42 -21.47 -6.83
C GLU A 131 7.38 -22.73 -7.71
N LYS A 132 6.27 -23.47 -7.71
CA LYS A 132 6.11 -24.66 -8.56
C LYS A 132 6.14 -24.32 -10.05
N ALA A 133 5.56 -23.19 -10.45
CA ALA A 133 5.43 -22.81 -11.86
C ALA A 133 6.69 -22.15 -12.43
N LEU A 134 7.36 -21.31 -11.64
CA LEU A 134 8.45 -20.43 -12.11
C LEU A 134 9.82 -20.78 -11.49
N GLY A 135 9.84 -21.62 -10.46
CA GLY A 135 11.02 -21.89 -9.65
C GLY A 135 11.28 -20.80 -8.61
N ASP A 136 11.99 -21.16 -7.55
CA ASP A 136 12.23 -20.31 -6.37
C ASP A 136 12.84 -18.95 -6.71
N LYS A 137 13.90 -18.93 -7.53
CA LYS A 137 14.65 -17.70 -7.84
C LYS A 137 13.79 -16.68 -8.60
N LEU A 138 13.20 -17.09 -9.72
CA LEU A 138 12.39 -16.20 -10.56
C LEU A 138 11.14 -15.73 -9.81
N TRP A 139 10.48 -16.63 -9.08
CA TRP A 139 9.30 -16.26 -8.29
C TRP A 139 9.62 -15.25 -7.19
N THR A 140 10.76 -15.40 -6.52
CA THR A 140 11.21 -14.46 -5.49
C THR A 140 11.48 -13.07 -6.06
N GLU A 141 12.12 -12.99 -7.23
CA GLU A 141 12.37 -11.71 -7.93
C GLU A 141 11.06 -11.06 -8.40
N GLU A 142 10.13 -11.87 -8.95
CA GLU A 142 8.82 -11.39 -9.43
C GLU A 142 7.97 -10.82 -8.30
N LEU A 143 7.84 -11.52 -7.17
CA LEU A 143 7.05 -11.02 -6.03
C LEU A 143 7.61 -9.70 -5.48
N ALA A 144 8.93 -9.60 -5.36
CA ALA A 144 9.57 -8.36 -4.91
C ALA A 144 9.22 -7.21 -5.87
N LYS A 145 9.23 -7.44 -7.19
CA LYS A 145 8.86 -6.44 -8.19
C LYS A 145 7.38 -6.07 -8.16
N LEU A 146 6.49 -7.04 -7.94
CA LEU A 146 5.04 -6.80 -7.84
C LEU A 146 4.65 -5.95 -6.61
N ASN A 147 5.50 -5.91 -5.58
CA ASN A 147 5.30 -5.07 -4.41
C ASN A 147 5.84 -3.63 -4.57
N GLU A 148 6.58 -3.34 -5.63
CA GLU A 148 7.01 -1.98 -5.95
C GLU A 148 5.83 -1.14 -6.49
N PRO A 149 5.76 0.18 -6.21
CA PRO A 149 4.80 1.06 -6.86
C PRO A 149 4.98 1.04 -8.38
N ALA A 150 3.89 0.77 -9.11
CA ALA A 150 3.93 0.77 -10.56
C ALA A 150 4.15 2.19 -11.14
N GLU A 151 4.93 2.27 -12.20
CA GLU A 151 5.11 3.50 -12.97
C GLU A 151 3.82 3.87 -13.71
N VAL A 152 3.61 5.17 -13.92
CA VAL A 152 2.47 5.66 -14.70
C VAL A 152 2.76 5.46 -16.18
N ILE A 153 2.13 4.45 -16.77
CA ILE A 153 2.26 4.13 -18.19
C ILE A 153 1.14 4.82 -18.98
N LEU A 154 1.54 5.59 -20.00
CA LEU A 154 0.61 6.24 -20.93
C LEU A 154 0.68 5.57 -22.29
N ARG A 155 -0.47 5.42 -22.95
CA ARG A 155 -0.56 5.00 -24.35
C ARG A 155 -1.02 6.18 -25.19
N THR A 156 -0.23 6.54 -26.20
CA THR A 156 -0.59 7.63 -27.13
C THR A 156 -1.83 7.24 -27.93
N ASN A 157 -2.81 8.15 -28.02
CA ASN A 157 -3.93 7.97 -28.93
C ASN A 157 -3.53 8.41 -30.35
N THR A 158 -3.06 7.47 -31.16
CA THR A 158 -2.54 7.69 -32.51
C THR A 158 -3.55 8.22 -33.53
N LEU A 159 -4.85 8.21 -33.20
CA LEU A 159 -5.89 8.87 -34.01
C LEU A 159 -5.91 10.39 -33.83
N LYS A 160 -5.26 10.91 -32.79
CA LYS A 160 -5.30 12.34 -32.41
C LYS A 160 -3.93 13.01 -32.40
N THR A 161 -2.87 12.27 -32.13
CA THR A 161 -1.50 12.79 -32.02
C THR A 161 -0.48 11.67 -32.16
N ASP A 162 0.80 12.00 -32.26
CA ASP A 162 1.91 11.05 -32.23
C ASP A 162 2.68 11.14 -30.89
N LYS A 163 3.57 10.16 -30.66
CA LYS A 163 4.30 10.00 -29.40
C LYS A 163 5.22 11.19 -29.08
N GLU A 164 5.90 11.73 -30.10
CA GLU A 164 6.83 12.84 -29.90
C GLU A 164 6.07 14.13 -29.60
N THR A 165 4.96 14.36 -30.29
CA THR A 165 4.07 15.49 -30.04
C THR A 165 3.47 15.44 -28.64
N LEU A 166 2.95 14.27 -28.20
CA LEU A 166 2.43 14.09 -26.84
C LEU A 166 3.52 14.31 -25.79
N ARG A 167 4.72 13.77 -26.00
CA ARG A 167 5.85 13.92 -25.06
C ARG A 167 6.28 15.39 -24.90
N LYS A 168 6.29 16.16 -25.97
CA LYS A 168 6.55 17.61 -25.91
C LYS A 168 5.48 18.34 -25.12
N ALA A 169 4.20 18.05 -25.38
CA ALA A 169 3.09 18.67 -24.65
C ALA A 169 3.15 18.36 -23.14
N LEU A 170 3.49 17.12 -22.76
CA LEU A 170 3.71 16.76 -21.36
C LEU A 170 4.91 17.52 -20.75
N LEU A 171 6.00 17.67 -21.50
CA LEU A 171 7.18 18.40 -21.03
C LEU A 171 6.87 19.89 -20.80
N ASP A 172 6.03 20.50 -21.65
CA ASP A 172 5.56 21.89 -21.47
C ASP A 172 4.76 22.05 -20.17
N GLU A 173 4.12 20.99 -19.67
CA GLU A 173 3.46 20.92 -18.36
C GLU A 173 4.41 20.50 -17.23
N ASN A 174 5.72 20.42 -17.48
CA ASN A 174 6.76 19.90 -16.57
C ASN A 174 6.58 18.42 -16.19
N ILE A 175 5.95 17.63 -17.07
CA ILE A 175 5.82 16.17 -16.91
C ILE A 175 6.85 15.49 -17.82
N VAL A 176 7.90 14.94 -17.21
CA VAL A 176 8.92 14.18 -17.94
C VAL A 176 8.39 12.78 -18.25
N ALA A 177 8.39 12.41 -19.53
CA ALA A 177 8.01 11.09 -19.99
C ALA A 177 9.12 10.47 -20.85
N GLU A 178 9.37 9.18 -20.62
CA GLU A 178 10.37 8.39 -21.34
C GLU A 178 9.69 7.36 -22.25
N PRO A 179 10.17 7.19 -23.50
CA PRO A 179 9.62 6.19 -24.40
C PRO A 179 10.07 4.78 -23.99
N ILE A 180 9.11 3.85 -23.94
CA ILE A 180 9.39 2.45 -23.64
C ILE A 180 9.87 1.74 -24.91
N ARG A 181 11.07 1.16 -24.85
CA ARG A 181 11.66 0.41 -25.98
C ARG A 181 10.75 -0.77 -26.36
N GLY A 182 10.54 -0.97 -27.65
CA GLY A 182 9.73 -2.07 -28.18
C GLY A 182 8.23 -1.77 -28.27
N TYR A 183 7.77 -0.63 -27.76
CA TYR A 183 6.36 -0.21 -27.86
C TYR A 183 6.27 1.01 -28.78
N PRO A 184 5.64 0.91 -29.96
CA PRO A 184 5.64 2.00 -30.95
C PRO A 184 4.61 3.10 -30.63
N SER A 185 3.47 2.76 -30.02
CA SER A 185 2.41 3.70 -29.59
C SER A 185 2.58 4.17 -28.15
#